data_AF-A0A2E3J104-F1
#
_entry.id   AF-A0A2E3J104-F1
#
_cell.length_a   1.000
_cell.length_b   1.000
_cell.length_c   1.000
_cell.angle_alpha   90.00
_cell.angle_beta   90.00
_cell.angle_gamma   90.00
#
_symmetry.space_group_name_H-M   'P 1'
#
loop_
_entity.id
_entity.type
_entity.pdbx_description
1 polymer ?
#
loop_
_entity_poly.entity_id
_entity_poly.type
_entity_poly.pdbx_seq_one_letter_code
_entity_poly.pdbx_strand_id
1 'polypeptide(L)'
;MCSPARASLLTGRYPGNAGVRSILVGHHTATGLPSHVPTVATALKPLGYQTYMSGKWHLGLKEESRPHNHGFDHWQGFMAGCIDYYSHIFYWGMNKPSPGLNPTHDLWEDGREIWHNGQYFTEVIAKKVVDYIRQAADSDMPFLLYVPFNARPGALYGSVCTPALGPIGNGGNAQCS
;
A
#
# COMPACT_ATOMS: atom_id res chain seq x y z
N MET A 1 11.64 -8.61 -1.65
CA MET A 1 11.12 -7.99 -0.40
C MET A 1 10.43 -6.67 -0.76
N CYS A 2 9.22 -6.39 -0.26
CA CYS A 2 8.39 -5.26 -0.72
C CYS A 2 8.44 -4.00 0.17
N SER A 3 8.12 -4.07 1.47
CA SER A 3 8.16 -2.90 2.37
C SER A 3 9.53 -2.21 2.43
N PRO A 4 10.67 -2.94 2.58
CA PRO A 4 11.99 -2.33 2.58
C PRO A 4 12.32 -1.56 1.29
N ALA A 5 11.96 -2.13 0.12
CA ALA A 5 12.21 -1.50 -1.18
C ALA A 5 11.40 -0.21 -1.35
N ARG A 6 10.14 -0.21 -0.90
CA ARG A 6 9.26 0.97 -0.94
C ARG A 6 9.76 2.06 0.00
N ALA A 7 10.21 1.69 1.20
CA ALA A 7 10.80 2.63 2.15
C ALA A 7 12.05 3.28 1.52
N SER A 8 12.92 2.50 0.89
CA SER A 8 14.08 3.04 0.19
C SER A 8 13.73 3.94 -0.98
N LEU A 9 12.75 3.56 -1.80
CA LEU A 9 12.29 4.39 -2.92
C LEU A 9 11.79 5.76 -2.44
N LEU A 10 10.93 5.79 -1.42
CA LEU A 10 10.32 7.04 -0.96
C LEU A 10 11.26 7.91 -0.14
N THR A 11 12.21 7.31 0.60
CA THR A 11 13.08 8.06 1.52
C THR A 11 14.49 8.32 0.99
N GLY A 12 14.90 7.62 -0.08
CA GLY A 12 16.27 7.62 -0.57
C GLY A 12 17.27 6.97 0.40
N ARG A 13 16.81 6.24 1.42
CA ARG A 13 17.64 5.64 2.47
C ARG A 13 17.65 4.13 2.39
N TYR A 14 18.73 3.51 2.86
CA TYR A 14 18.72 2.08 3.14
C TYR A 14 17.58 1.74 4.12
N PRO A 15 16.90 0.58 3.97
CA PRO A 15 15.69 0.29 4.73
C PRO A 15 15.88 0.35 6.24
N GLY A 16 17.06 -0.06 6.72
CA GLY A 16 17.43 0.01 8.14
C GLY A 16 17.54 1.44 8.68
N ASN A 17 17.91 2.41 7.85
CA ASN A 17 18.01 3.83 8.18
C ASN A 17 16.68 4.57 7.97
N ALA A 18 15.77 3.97 7.19
CA ALA A 18 14.38 4.43 7.04
C ALA A 18 13.46 3.90 8.16
N GLY A 19 13.94 2.96 9.00
CA GLY A 19 13.14 2.33 10.06
C GLY A 19 12.31 1.12 9.60
N VAL A 20 12.46 0.65 8.36
CA VAL A 20 11.71 -0.49 7.79
C VAL A 20 12.69 -1.62 7.44
N ARG A 21 13.10 -2.39 8.46
CA ARG A 21 14.15 -3.42 8.33
C ARG A 21 13.69 -4.74 7.71
N SER A 22 12.40 -5.02 7.76
CA SER A 22 11.79 -6.29 7.32
C SER A 22 10.46 -6.06 6.62
N ILE A 23 9.87 -7.13 6.09
CA ILE A 23 8.50 -7.08 5.58
C ILE A 23 7.56 -6.74 6.74
N LEU A 24 6.72 -5.73 6.54
CA LEU A 24 5.71 -5.35 7.51
C LEU A 24 4.52 -6.30 7.42
N VAL A 25 4.01 -6.70 8.58
CA VAL A 25 2.83 -7.56 8.71
C VAL A 25 1.57 -6.70 8.49
N GLY A 26 0.58 -7.25 7.79
CA GLY A 26 -0.69 -6.55 7.50
C GLY A 26 -1.68 -6.60 8.67
N HIS A 27 -1.42 -5.89 9.77
CA HIS A 27 -2.40 -5.68 10.85
C HIS A 27 -2.54 -4.19 11.20
N HIS A 28 -3.71 -3.77 11.69
CA HIS A 28 -4.01 -2.33 11.93
C HIS A 28 -3.05 -1.64 12.90
N THR A 29 -2.49 -2.38 13.85
CA THR A 29 -1.51 -1.87 14.82
C THR A 29 -0.06 -1.94 14.30
N ALA A 30 0.15 -2.40 13.06
CA ALA A 30 1.48 -2.52 12.49
C ALA A 30 2.06 -1.13 12.25
N THR A 31 3.11 -0.83 13.01
CA THR A 31 3.99 0.28 12.75
C THR A 31 4.73 0.03 11.44
N GLY A 32 5.04 1.10 10.72
CA GLY A 32 5.81 1.00 9.49
C GLY A 32 6.80 2.13 9.36
N LEU A 33 6.72 2.88 8.26
CA LEU A 33 7.57 4.05 8.06
C LEU A 33 7.31 5.05 9.21
N PRO A 34 8.33 5.46 9.97
CA PRO A 34 8.15 6.43 11.04
C PRO A 34 7.80 7.81 10.48
N SER A 35 6.84 8.50 11.08
CA SER A 35 6.34 9.82 10.61
C SER A 35 7.41 10.90 10.48
N HIS A 36 8.49 10.83 11.25
CA HIS A 36 9.61 11.78 11.21
C HIS A 36 10.60 11.52 10.06
N VAL A 37 10.48 10.40 9.33
CA VAL A 37 11.36 10.10 8.20
C VAL A 37 10.83 10.81 6.96
N PRO A 38 11.60 11.74 6.37
CA PRO A 38 11.15 12.48 5.19
C PRO A 38 11.04 11.54 3.98
N THR A 39 10.01 11.75 3.19
CA THR A 39 9.81 11.14 1.88
C THR A 39 10.01 12.17 0.76
N VAL A 40 10.16 11.70 -0.47
CA VAL A 40 10.13 12.54 -1.68
C VAL A 40 8.87 13.42 -1.72
N ALA A 41 7.71 12.91 -1.29
CA ALA A 41 6.48 13.67 -1.25
C ALA A 41 6.54 14.80 -0.20
N THR A 42 7.03 14.52 1.02
CA THR A 42 7.23 15.58 2.04
C THR A 42 8.25 16.64 1.61
N ALA A 43 9.25 16.27 0.80
CA ALA A 43 10.25 17.20 0.29
C ALA A 43 9.72 18.09 -0.85
N LEU A 44 8.83 17.56 -1.69
CA LEU A 44 8.25 18.30 -2.82
C LEU A 44 7.08 19.20 -2.40
N LYS A 45 6.32 18.83 -1.37
CA LYS A 45 5.18 19.60 -0.85
C LYS A 45 5.49 21.09 -0.57
N PRO A 46 6.57 21.49 0.13
CA PRO A 46 6.91 22.91 0.32
C PRO A 46 7.34 23.63 -0.96
N LEU A 47 7.61 22.90 -2.06
CA LEU A 47 7.92 23.47 -3.38
C LEU A 47 6.66 23.69 -4.24
N GLY A 48 5.46 23.53 -3.67
CA GLY A 48 4.20 23.74 -4.37
C GLY A 48 3.71 22.55 -5.19
N TYR A 49 4.25 21.34 -4.96
CA TYR A 49 3.77 20.14 -5.64
C TYR A 49 2.47 19.63 -5.02
N GLN A 50 1.52 19.29 -5.88
CA GLN A 50 0.39 18.43 -5.53
C GLN A 50 0.87 16.98 -5.47
N THR A 51 0.47 16.22 -4.45
CA THR A 51 1.02 14.88 -4.22
C THR A 51 -0.07 13.82 -4.17
N TYR A 52 0.02 12.86 -5.07
CA TYR A 52 -0.97 11.82 -5.29
C TYR A 52 -0.37 10.42 -5.18
N MET A 53 -1.16 9.48 -4.67
CA MET A 53 -0.82 8.06 -4.67
C MET A 53 -2.00 7.19 -5.11
N SER A 54 -1.75 6.21 -5.97
CA SER A 54 -2.74 5.17 -6.29
C SER A 54 -2.12 3.77 -6.32
N GLY A 55 -2.54 2.90 -5.39
CA GLY A 55 -2.13 1.49 -5.35
C GLY A 55 -1.63 1.02 -3.98
N LYS A 56 -0.67 0.09 -3.99
CA LYS A 56 -0.16 -0.56 -2.77
C LYS A 56 0.73 0.38 -1.95
N TRP A 57 0.41 0.58 -0.67
CA TRP A 57 1.26 1.30 0.28
C TRP A 57 2.31 0.40 0.94
N HIS A 58 1.88 -0.51 1.81
CA HIS A 58 2.72 -1.49 2.51
C HIS A 58 3.89 -0.91 3.32
N LEU A 59 3.66 0.28 3.89
CA LEU A 59 4.57 0.99 4.80
C LEU A 59 3.92 1.31 6.15
N GLY A 60 2.92 0.52 6.56
CA GLY A 60 2.24 0.62 7.86
C GLY A 60 0.76 0.94 7.72
N LEU A 61 -0.03 0.47 8.70
CA LEU A 61 -1.49 0.68 8.75
C LEU A 61 -1.89 1.65 9.85
N LYS A 62 -1.04 1.76 10.88
CA LYS A 62 -1.22 2.70 11.99
C LYS A 62 -1.23 4.12 11.45
N GLU A 63 -2.06 4.99 12.04
CA GLU A 63 -2.37 6.32 11.51
C GLU A 63 -1.12 7.10 11.09
N GLU A 64 -0.10 7.09 11.94
CA GLU A 64 1.14 7.86 11.75
C GLU A 64 2.03 7.33 10.61
N SER A 65 1.77 6.12 10.15
CA SER A 65 2.47 5.48 9.03
C SER A 65 1.65 5.49 7.73
N ARG A 66 0.49 6.16 7.70
CA ARG A 66 -0.38 6.23 6.51
C ARG A 66 0.11 7.27 5.49
N PRO A 67 -0.28 7.18 4.20
CA PRO A 67 0.26 8.03 3.14
C PRO A 67 0.18 9.53 3.41
N HIS A 68 -0.91 10.02 4.00
CA HIS A 68 -1.08 11.46 4.30
C HIS A 68 -0.10 11.98 5.34
N ASN A 69 0.33 11.14 6.28
CA ASN A 69 1.41 11.47 7.22
C ASN A 69 2.81 11.45 6.59
N HIS A 70 2.90 10.99 5.33
CA HIS A 70 4.14 10.94 4.55
C HIS A 70 4.09 11.83 3.31
N GLY A 71 3.26 12.88 3.37
CA GLY A 71 3.30 13.97 2.41
C GLY A 71 2.46 13.76 1.15
N PHE A 72 1.57 12.76 1.10
CA PHE A 72 0.58 12.64 0.03
C PHE A 72 -0.71 13.38 0.38
N ASP A 73 -1.13 14.34 -0.45
CA ASP A 73 -2.36 15.10 -0.27
C ASP A 73 -3.60 14.23 -0.50
N HIS A 74 -3.54 13.41 -1.54
CA HIS A 74 -4.58 12.46 -1.89
C HIS A 74 -4.00 11.08 -2.15
N TRP A 75 -4.72 10.05 -1.71
CA TRP A 75 -4.33 8.68 -1.94
C TRP A 75 -5.53 7.74 -2.06
N GLN A 76 -5.39 6.72 -2.90
CA GLN A 76 -6.31 5.60 -2.97
C GLN A 76 -5.53 4.29 -3.05
N GLY A 77 -5.96 3.27 -2.31
CA GLY A 77 -5.40 1.93 -2.43
C GLY A 77 -5.42 1.16 -1.11
N PHE A 78 -4.49 0.23 -0.98
CA PHE A 78 -4.45 -0.72 0.14
C PHE A 78 -3.15 -0.63 0.92
N MET A 79 -3.20 -0.95 2.21
CA MET A 79 -2.06 -0.80 3.12
C MET A 79 -1.36 -2.12 3.44
N ALA A 80 -2.03 -3.26 3.30
CA ALA A 80 -1.52 -4.59 3.51
C ALA A 80 -0.47 -5.01 2.47
N GLY A 81 0.12 -6.18 2.69
CA GLY A 81 1.09 -6.78 1.76
C GLY A 81 0.44 -7.30 0.47
N CYS A 82 -0.83 -7.68 0.53
CA CYS A 82 -1.61 -8.12 -0.62
C CYS A 82 -3.10 -7.98 -0.31
N ILE A 83 -3.89 -8.03 -1.37
CA ILE A 83 -5.34 -8.15 -1.35
C ILE A 83 -5.74 -9.02 -2.54
N ASP A 84 -6.93 -9.61 -2.49
CA ASP A 84 -7.57 -10.15 -3.68
C ASP A 84 -7.91 -9.02 -4.67
N TYR A 85 -7.81 -9.31 -5.97
CA TYR A 85 -7.96 -8.31 -7.03
C TYR A 85 -9.41 -7.85 -7.24
N TYR A 86 -10.42 -8.60 -6.79
CA TYR A 86 -11.82 -8.29 -7.05
C TYR A 86 -12.59 -7.96 -5.77
N SER A 87 -12.32 -8.68 -4.68
CA SER A 87 -12.95 -8.41 -3.38
C SER A 87 -12.19 -7.37 -2.57
N HIS A 88 -10.93 -7.07 -2.91
CA HIS A 88 -10.06 -6.16 -2.16
C HIS A 88 -9.85 -6.58 -0.70
N ILE A 89 -10.00 -7.88 -0.45
CA ILE A 89 -9.86 -8.48 0.86
C ILE A 89 -8.46 -9.04 1.04
N PHE A 90 -7.86 -8.74 2.18
CA PHE A 90 -6.71 -9.45 2.70
C PHE A 90 -7.15 -10.70 3.47
N TYR A 91 -6.88 -11.87 2.88
CA TYR A 91 -7.28 -13.17 3.44
C TYR A 91 -6.28 -13.77 4.43
N TRP A 92 -5.09 -13.19 4.58
CA TRP A 92 -4.01 -13.74 5.43
C TRP A 92 -4.06 -13.26 6.88
N GLY A 93 -5.26 -12.85 7.32
CA GLY A 93 -5.58 -12.61 8.71
C GLY A 93 -5.10 -11.25 9.19
N MET A 94 -6.06 -10.39 9.49
CA MET A 94 -5.88 -9.35 10.46
C MET A 94 -6.39 -9.88 11.81
N ASN A 95 -5.58 -9.70 12.86
CA ASN A 95 -5.97 -9.76 14.27
C ASN A 95 -6.12 -11.14 14.95
N LYS A 96 -4.99 -11.67 15.44
CA LYS A 96 -4.67 -11.92 16.87
C LYS A 96 -3.55 -12.99 16.97
N PRO A 97 -2.81 -13.10 18.10
CA PRO A 97 -2.02 -14.29 18.41
C PRO A 97 -2.88 -15.57 18.64
N SER A 98 -4.13 -15.59 18.15
CA SER A 98 -5.07 -16.70 18.32
C SER A 98 -5.87 -16.89 17.02
N PRO A 99 -6.13 -18.15 16.60
CA PRO A 99 -6.81 -18.46 15.36
C PRO A 99 -8.29 -18.09 15.46
N GLY A 100 -8.77 -17.23 14.56
CA GLY A 100 -10.15 -16.77 14.50
C GLY A 100 -10.35 -15.86 13.31
N LEU A 101 -10.76 -16.46 12.19
CA LEU A 101 -10.86 -15.84 10.87
C LEU A 101 -11.81 -14.63 10.88
N ASN A 102 -11.34 -13.48 10.41
CA ASN A 102 -12.15 -12.63 9.55
C ASN A 102 -11.29 -12.09 8.39
N PRO A 103 -11.65 -12.38 7.13
CA PRO A 103 -11.10 -11.64 6.00
C PRO A 103 -11.31 -10.15 6.23
N THR A 104 -10.28 -9.34 6.02
CA THR A 104 -10.38 -7.90 6.19
C THR A 104 -10.33 -7.21 4.85
N HIS A 105 -11.33 -6.39 4.58
CA HIS A 105 -11.30 -5.48 3.45
C HIS A 105 -10.25 -4.39 3.68
N ASP A 106 -9.44 -4.11 2.67
CA ASP A 106 -8.33 -3.16 2.78
C ASP A 106 -8.27 -2.33 1.50
N LEU A 107 -9.30 -1.53 1.24
CA LEU A 107 -9.29 -0.52 0.19
C LEU A 107 -9.80 0.81 0.75
N TRP A 108 -8.99 1.84 0.53
CA TRP A 108 -9.18 3.14 1.17
C TRP A 108 -8.98 4.27 0.18
N GLU A 109 -9.64 5.38 0.45
CA GLU A 109 -9.44 6.66 -0.20
C GLU A 109 -9.44 7.76 0.85
N ASP A 110 -8.32 8.49 0.97
CA ASP A 110 -8.15 9.59 1.91
C ASP A 110 -8.61 9.26 3.35
N GLY A 111 -8.26 8.04 3.80
CA GLY A 111 -8.57 7.52 5.14
C GLY A 111 -9.98 6.95 5.30
N ARG A 112 -10.81 6.95 4.26
CA ARG A 112 -12.14 6.33 4.25
C ARG A 112 -12.10 5.00 3.52
N GLU A 113 -12.70 3.98 4.11
CA GLU A 113 -12.84 2.68 3.47
C GLU A 113 -13.84 2.77 2.31
N ILE A 114 -13.48 2.22 1.15
CA ILE A 114 -14.29 2.27 -0.08
C ILE A 114 -14.45 0.88 -0.69
N TRP A 115 -15.59 0.58 -1.28
CA TRP A 115 -15.90 -0.76 -1.78
C TRP A 115 -16.06 -0.78 -3.30
N HIS A 116 -15.19 -1.55 -3.97
CA HIS A 116 -15.21 -1.76 -5.42
C HIS A 116 -15.39 -3.25 -5.78
N ASN A 117 -16.25 -3.95 -5.03
CA ASN A 117 -16.46 -5.40 -5.18
C ASN A 117 -16.73 -5.80 -6.64
N GLY A 118 -15.96 -6.78 -7.13
CA GLY A 118 -16.08 -7.30 -8.49
C GLY A 118 -15.36 -6.48 -9.56
N GLN A 119 -14.75 -5.35 -9.21
CA GLN A 119 -13.90 -4.59 -10.13
C GLN A 119 -12.46 -5.06 -10.01
N TYR A 120 -11.76 -5.20 -11.13
CA TYR A 120 -10.36 -5.62 -11.13
C TYR A 120 -9.46 -4.49 -10.63
N PHE A 121 -8.71 -4.72 -9.55
CA PHE A 121 -8.00 -3.67 -8.83
C PHE A 121 -6.99 -2.87 -9.68
N THR A 122 -6.40 -3.47 -10.72
CA THR A 122 -5.50 -2.73 -11.63
C THR A 122 -6.25 -1.66 -12.42
N GLU A 123 -7.50 -1.93 -12.80
CA GLU A 123 -8.37 -0.94 -13.46
C GLU A 123 -8.83 0.13 -12.48
N VAL A 124 -9.10 -0.24 -11.22
CA VAL A 124 -9.41 0.72 -10.14
C VAL A 124 -8.26 1.71 -9.97
N ILE A 125 -7.01 1.22 -9.88
CA ILE A 125 -5.81 2.08 -9.85
C ILE A 125 -5.74 2.97 -11.10
N ALA A 126 -5.84 2.38 -12.29
CA ALA A 126 -5.68 3.11 -13.54
C ALA A 126 -6.72 4.22 -13.69
N LYS A 127 -7.98 3.95 -13.33
CA LYS A 127 -9.05 4.95 -13.33
C LYS A 127 -8.71 6.11 -12.40
N LYS A 128 -8.29 5.82 -11.17
CA LYS A 128 -7.96 6.85 -10.19
C LYS A 128 -6.73 7.68 -10.61
N VAL A 129 -5.74 7.05 -11.23
CA VAL A 129 -4.59 7.76 -11.83
C VAL A 129 -5.04 8.75 -12.89
N VAL A 130 -5.94 8.35 -13.79
CA VAL A 130 -6.49 9.26 -14.81
C VAL A 130 -7.23 10.42 -14.16
N ASP A 131 -8.01 10.16 -13.11
CA ASP A 131 -8.73 11.21 -12.36
C ASP A 131 -7.76 12.20 -11.71
N TYR A 132 -6.66 11.73 -11.08
CA TYR A 132 -5.64 12.60 -10.51
C TYR A 132 -4.88 13.41 -11.57
N ILE A 133 -4.56 12.82 -12.73
CA ILE A 133 -3.90 13.55 -13.82
C ILE A 133 -4.81 14.67 -14.34
N ARG A 134 -6.12 14.40 -14.51
CA ARG A 134 -7.08 15.42 -14.94
C ARG A 134 -7.20 16.53 -13.90
N GLN A 135 -7.34 16.19 -12.63
CA GLN A 135 -7.38 17.16 -11.54
C GLN A 135 -6.11 18.01 -11.49
N ALA A 136 -4.94 17.40 -11.67
CA ALA A 136 -3.68 18.11 -11.70
C ALA A 136 -3.55 19.02 -12.93
N ALA A 137 -4.12 18.64 -14.08
CA ALA A 137 -4.11 19.43 -15.31
C ALA A 137 -4.99 20.69 -15.23
N ASP A 138 -5.98 20.71 -14.36
CA ASP A 138 -6.82 21.90 -14.10
C ASP A 138 -6.13 22.93 -13.18
N SER A 139 -4.88 22.67 -12.77
CA SER A 139 -4.10 23.50 -11.85
C SER A 139 -2.76 23.88 -12.48
N ASP A 140 -2.27 25.08 -12.20
CA ASP A 140 -0.93 25.53 -12.63
C ASP A 140 0.21 24.94 -11.77
N MET A 141 -0.12 24.14 -10.76
CA MET A 141 0.87 23.53 -9.86
C MET A 141 1.43 22.22 -10.42
N PRO A 142 2.75 21.96 -10.29
CA PRO A 142 3.31 20.66 -10.63
C PRO A 142 2.75 19.55 -9.73
N PHE A 143 2.84 18.30 -10.17
CA PHE A 143 2.39 17.17 -9.36
C PHE A 143 3.40 16.02 -9.29
N LEU A 144 3.39 15.33 -8.15
CA LEU A 144 4.00 14.01 -7.96
C LEU A 144 2.87 12.98 -7.96
N LEU A 145 2.98 11.96 -8.81
CA LEU A 145 2.08 10.81 -8.79
C LEU A 145 2.87 9.52 -8.56
N TYR A 146 2.59 8.84 -7.45
CA TYR A 146 3.16 7.54 -7.12
C TYR A 146 2.16 6.41 -7.41
N VAL A 147 2.48 5.54 -8.38
CA VAL A 147 1.57 4.45 -8.83
C VAL A 147 2.16 3.06 -8.58
N PRO A 148 2.15 2.59 -7.33
CA PRO A 148 2.60 1.24 -7.00
C PRO A 148 1.54 0.17 -7.32
N PHE A 149 1.51 -0.32 -8.55
CA PHE A 149 0.72 -1.50 -8.90
C PHE A 149 1.08 -2.71 -8.01
N ASN A 150 0.08 -3.54 -7.72
CA ASN A 150 0.26 -4.86 -7.12
C ASN A 150 0.35 -5.98 -8.17
N ALA A 151 0.03 -5.68 -9.44
CA ALA A 151 0.11 -6.59 -10.57
C ALA A 151 1.52 -7.18 -10.74
N ARG A 152 1.60 -8.51 -10.85
CA ARG A 152 2.84 -9.20 -11.24
C ARG A 152 2.92 -9.32 -12.76
N PRO A 153 4.08 -9.06 -13.39
CA PRO A 153 4.35 -9.59 -14.72
C PRO A 153 4.35 -11.13 -14.63
N GLY A 154 3.34 -11.78 -15.21
CA GLY A 154 3.23 -13.25 -15.29
C GLY A 154 2.22 -13.92 -14.36
N ALA A 155 1.47 -13.18 -13.54
CA ALA A 155 0.32 -13.76 -12.84
C ALA A 155 -0.85 -13.88 -13.82
N LEU A 156 -1.03 -15.08 -14.38
CA LEU A 156 -2.23 -15.45 -15.13
C LEU A 156 -3.47 -15.09 -14.32
N TYR A 157 -4.48 -14.55 -15.01
CA TYR A 157 -5.82 -14.23 -14.52
C TYR A 157 -6.23 -15.15 -13.36
N GLY A 158 -6.38 -14.58 -12.15
CA GLY A 158 -6.89 -15.32 -10.98
C GLY A 158 -5.86 -15.76 -9.95
N SER A 159 -4.74 -15.04 -9.77
CA SER A 159 -3.86 -15.27 -8.62
C SER A 159 -4.55 -14.85 -7.31
N VAL A 160 -5.41 -15.73 -6.81
CA VAL A 160 -5.70 -15.87 -5.38
C VAL A 160 -4.34 -16.05 -4.70
N CYS A 161 -4.10 -15.36 -3.60
CA CYS A 161 -2.94 -15.66 -2.77
C CYS A 161 -3.05 -17.11 -2.28
N THR A 162 -2.42 -18.05 -2.97
CA THR A 162 -2.47 -19.48 -2.66
C THR A 162 -1.55 -19.76 -1.47
N PRO A 163 -1.98 -20.60 -0.51
CA PRO A 163 -1.09 -21.07 0.55
C PRO A 163 0.13 -21.77 -0.06
N ALA A 164 1.33 -21.35 0.34
CA ALA A 164 2.47 -22.25 0.25
C ALA A 164 2.15 -23.42 1.19
N LEU A 165 1.78 -24.57 0.62
CA LEU A 165 1.63 -25.83 1.36
C LEU A 165 3.04 -26.28 1.79
N GLY A 166 3.62 -25.57 2.76
CA GLY A 166 4.74 -26.02 3.55
C GLY A 166 4.20 -26.66 4.84
N PRO A 167 4.84 -27.71 5.36
CA PRO A 167 4.38 -28.41 6.55
C PRO A 167 4.22 -27.42 7.72
N ILE A 168 3.02 -27.45 8.29
CA ILE A 168 2.58 -26.81 9.53
C ILE A 168 3.68 -26.82 10.60
N GLY A 169 4.33 -25.67 10.79
CA GLY A 169 5.34 -25.51 11.82
C GLY A 169 6.44 -24.53 11.46
N ASN A 170 6.10 -23.27 11.19
CA ASN A 170 6.94 -22.10 11.49
C ASN A 170 6.20 -20.83 11.08
N GLY A 171 6.29 -19.78 11.89
CA GLY A 171 5.68 -18.47 11.66
C GLY A 171 6.23 -17.77 10.41
N GLY A 172 5.83 -18.25 9.24
CA GLY A 172 6.22 -17.72 7.94
C GLY A 172 5.50 -16.40 7.66
N ASN A 173 6.30 -15.38 7.35
CA ASN A 173 5.78 -14.14 6.76
C ASN A 173 5.06 -14.47 5.46
N ALA A 174 3.86 -13.90 5.27
CA ALA A 174 3.15 -13.96 4.00
C ALA A 174 4.02 -13.33 2.90
N GLN A 175 4.69 -14.16 2.12
CA GLN A 175 5.33 -13.76 0.87
C GLN A 175 4.35 -14.07 -0.25
N CYS A 176 3.98 -13.05 -1.01
CA CYS A 176 3.38 -13.28 -2.33
C CYS A 176 4.47 -13.89 -3.21
N SER A 177 4.41 -15.21 -3.37
CA SER A 177 5.18 -15.98 -4.34
C SER A 177 4.69 -15.69 -5.74
#